data_AF-A0A6C0Y1A9-F1
#
_entry.id   AF-A0A6C0Y1A9-F1
#
_cell.length_a   1.000
_cell.length_b   1.000
_cell.length_c   1.000
_cell.angle_alpha   90.00
_cell.angle_beta   90.00
_cell.angle_gamma   90.00
#
_symmetry.space_group_name_H-M   'P 1'
#
loop_
_entity.id
_entity.type
_entity.pdbx_description
1 polymer ?
#
loop_
_entity_poly.entity_id
_entity_poly.type
_entity_poly.pdbx_seq_one_letter_code
_entity_poly.pdbx_strand_id
1 'polypeptide(L)'
;MLRKISILIISLFISLMVHSTENEITYKFSPTIQIAKDKYQKLINSLMSDPSAPNSISYSPELDQLLKENNEVKINQYINVEKRKYLATLNKYILQGDPSASMALLEFVLFFKETELKSEIDISPIEKLSDQNNAYASYLLAQHFEYDPTKYLKFLEKAGEQGSPIAQRTLVDEYNFRLPKKLQSIKKAEYWKQKAIASMGSDEYEEEVCKLANCDTGEFELVDFSKDIEKILNQSK
;
A
#
# COMPACT_ATOMS: atom_id res chain seq x y z
N MET A 1 -28.66 -16.93 -3.83
CA MET A 1 -27.98 -15.89 -4.64
C MET A 1 -27.51 -14.78 -3.70
N LEU A 2 -26.31 -14.90 -3.12
CA LEU A 2 -25.69 -13.78 -2.42
C LEU A 2 -25.27 -12.77 -3.50
N ARG A 3 -26.01 -11.66 -3.63
CA ARG A 3 -25.56 -10.51 -4.39
C ARG A 3 -24.28 -10.03 -3.69
N LYS A 4 -23.12 -10.36 -4.28
CA LYS A 4 -21.84 -9.73 -3.95
C LYS A 4 -22.09 -8.24 -3.94
N ILE A 5 -21.97 -7.63 -2.77
CA ILE A 5 -22.09 -6.19 -2.62
C ILE A 5 -21.04 -5.63 -3.58
N SER A 6 -21.48 -4.92 -4.63
CA SER A 6 -20.59 -4.01 -5.35
C SER A 6 -20.36 -2.83 -4.44
N ILE A 7 -19.72 -3.09 -3.29
CA ILE A 7 -18.94 -2.05 -2.67
C ILE A 7 -17.95 -1.76 -3.77
N LEU A 8 -17.95 -0.53 -4.26
CA LEU A 8 -16.79 0.04 -4.89
C LEU A 8 -15.70 0.15 -3.79
N ILE A 9 -15.38 -0.99 -3.14
CA ILE A 9 -14.07 -1.28 -2.57
C ILE A 9 -13.23 -1.18 -3.81
N ILE A 10 -12.73 0.03 -4.03
CA ILE A 10 -11.39 0.31 -4.53
C ILE A 10 -10.72 -1.03 -4.84
N SER A 11 -10.87 -1.48 -6.09
CA SER A 11 -10.19 -2.65 -6.65
C SER A 11 -8.72 -2.29 -6.86
N LEU A 12 -8.11 -1.79 -5.79
CA LEU A 12 -6.79 -1.24 -5.75
C LEU A 12 -6.06 -1.94 -4.62
N PHE A 13 -5.46 -3.07 -5.00
CA PHE A 13 -4.33 -3.71 -4.36
C PHE A 13 -4.53 -4.09 -2.88
N ILE A 14 -5.02 -5.32 -2.68
CA ILE A 14 -4.84 -6.11 -1.45
C ILE A 14 -3.35 -6.44 -1.19
N SER A 15 -2.39 -6.01 -2.02
CA SER A 15 -0.99 -6.47 -1.93
C SER A 15 -0.02 -5.58 -1.13
N LEU A 16 -0.46 -4.61 -0.34
CA LEU A 16 0.50 -3.76 0.42
C LEU A 16 0.43 -3.87 1.94
N MET A 17 -0.58 -4.54 2.52
CA MET A 17 -0.78 -4.53 3.98
C MET A 17 -0.61 -5.89 4.67
N VAL A 18 -0.38 -6.99 3.93
CA VAL A 18 -0.22 -8.32 4.56
C VAL A 18 1.24 -8.79 4.62
N HIS A 19 2.13 -8.18 3.83
CA HIS A 19 3.55 -8.57 3.82
C HIS A 19 4.47 -7.38 3.55
N SER A 20 4.29 -6.22 4.20
CA SER A 20 5.48 -5.44 4.53
C SER A 20 6.27 -6.34 5.48
N THR A 21 7.10 -7.19 4.90
CA THR A 21 7.82 -8.26 5.56
C THR A 21 8.49 -7.68 6.79
N GLU A 22 8.65 -8.51 7.82
CA GLU A 22 9.28 -8.17 9.10
C GLU A 22 10.70 -7.57 8.98
N ASN A 23 11.18 -7.36 7.75
CA ASN A 23 12.46 -6.83 7.34
C ASN A 23 12.46 -5.37 6.86
N GLU A 24 11.33 -4.66 6.74
CA GLU A 24 11.44 -3.20 6.66
C GLU A 24 12.08 -2.73 7.96
N ILE A 25 13.12 -1.88 7.89
CA ILE A 25 13.66 -1.20 9.08
C ILE A 25 12.46 -0.53 9.74
N THR A 26 11.93 -1.17 10.78
CA THR A 26 10.54 -0.97 11.18
C THR A 26 10.47 0.43 11.74
N TYR A 27 9.96 1.37 10.94
CA TYR A 27 9.90 2.73 11.39
C TYR A 27 8.94 2.77 12.59
N LYS A 28 9.49 3.17 13.75
CA LYS A 28 8.71 3.24 14.98
C LYS A 28 7.97 4.55 15.03
N PHE A 29 6.66 4.50 14.79
CA PHE A 29 5.78 5.61 15.08
C PHE A 29 5.76 5.91 16.58
N SER A 30 5.42 7.14 16.95
CA SER A 30 5.19 7.42 18.37
C SER A 30 4.06 6.52 18.88
N PRO A 31 4.06 6.14 20.17
CA PRO A 31 3.07 5.20 20.70
C PRO A 31 1.62 5.64 20.42
N THR A 32 1.34 6.94 20.51
CA THR A 32 -0.01 7.45 20.21
C THR A 32 -0.38 7.32 18.73
N ILE A 33 0.56 7.61 17.83
CA ILE A 33 0.31 7.47 16.39
C ILE A 33 0.17 6.00 16.00
N GLN A 34 0.98 5.10 16.57
CA GLN A 34 0.84 3.67 16.34
C GLN A 34 -0.55 3.17 16.78
N ILE A 35 -1.02 3.54 17.98
CA ILE A 35 -2.36 3.18 18.47
C ILE A 35 -3.45 3.70 17.52
N ALA A 36 -3.30 4.93 17.01
CA ALA A 36 -4.25 5.51 16.06
C ALA A 36 -4.28 4.73 14.73
N LYS A 37 -3.10 4.37 14.19
CA LYS A 37 -2.96 3.54 12.99
C LYS A 37 -3.57 2.16 13.19
N ASP A 38 -3.22 1.46 14.27
CA ASP A 38 -3.73 0.12 14.57
C ASP A 38 -5.26 0.11 14.69
N LYS A 39 -5.82 1.14 15.34
CA LYS A 39 -7.26 1.32 15.43
C LYS A 39 -7.90 1.50 14.06
N TYR A 40 -7.33 2.37 13.21
CA TYR A 40 -7.87 2.60 11.87
C TYR A 40 -7.69 1.38 10.96
N GLN A 41 -6.56 0.67 11.04
CA GLN A 41 -6.34 -0.58 10.32
C GLN A 41 -7.34 -1.65 10.74
N LYS A 42 -7.63 -1.77 12.04
CA LYS A 42 -8.63 -2.70 12.55
C LYS A 42 -10.03 -2.39 12.02
N LEU A 43 -10.38 -1.10 11.88
CA LEU A 43 -11.61 -0.68 11.21
C LEU A 43 -11.66 -1.19 9.76
N ILE A 44 -10.61 -0.94 8.97
CA ILE A 44 -10.54 -1.39 7.57
C ILE A 44 -10.62 -2.91 7.46
N ASN A 45 -9.86 -3.63 8.29
CA ASN A 45 -9.88 -5.09 8.32
C ASN A 45 -11.27 -5.64 8.67
N SER A 46 -12.01 -4.98 9.56
CA SER A 46 -13.37 -5.35 9.91
C SER A 46 -14.32 -5.23 8.71
N LEU A 47 -14.22 -4.15 7.93
CA LEU A 47 -15.01 -3.93 6.72
C LEU A 47 -14.73 -4.98 5.62
N MET A 48 -13.51 -5.51 5.58
CA MET A 48 -13.09 -6.52 4.61
C MET A 48 -13.40 -7.96 5.08
N SER A 49 -13.72 -8.15 6.36
CA SER A 49 -14.03 -9.46 6.92
C SER A 49 -15.50 -9.82 6.72
N ASP A 50 -15.79 -11.11 6.48
CA ASP A 50 -17.17 -11.60 6.50
C ASP A 50 -17.69 -11.57 7.95
N PRO A 51 -18.71 -10.76 8.28
CA PRO A 51 -19.22 -10.62 9.64
C PRO A 51 -19.86 -11.91 10.18
N SER A 52 -20.10 -12.91 9.32
CA SER A 52 -20.65 -14.21 9.69
C SER A 52 -19.57 -15.27 9.92
N ALA A 53 -18.30 -14.97 9.60
CA ALA A 53 -17.21 -15.93 9.75
C ALA A 53 -16.78 -16.09 11.23
N PRO A 54 -16.37 -17.30 11.66
CA PRO A 54 -15.91 -17.57 13.03
C PRO A 54 -14.70 -16.72 13.45
N ASN A 55 -13.87 -16.32 12.48
CA ASN A 55 -12.66 -15.50 12.67
C ASN A 55 -12.84 -14.08 12.15
N SER A 56 -14.08 -13.57 12.14
CA SER A 56 -14.37 -12.19 11.71
C SER A 56 -13.67 -11.18 12.62
N ILE A 57 -13.13 -10.12 12.01
CA ILE A 57 -12.43 -9.08 12.74
C ILE A 57 -13.48 -8.06 13.20
N SER A 58 -13.83 -8.08 14.48
CA SER A 58 -14.78 -7.12 15.06
C SER A 58 -14.05 -5.83 15.47
N TYR A 59 -14.53 -4.70 14.94
CA TYR A 59 -14.05 -3.37 15.34
C TYR A 59 -14.88 -2.78 16.49
N SER A 60 -16.21 -2.80 16.35
CA SER A 60 -17.14 -2.35 17.39
C SER A 60 -18.51 -2.99 17.21
N PRO A 61 -19.32 -3.14 18.28
CA PRO A 61 -20.66 -3.70 18.18
C PRO A 61 -21.59 -2.92 17.25
N GLU A 62 -21.42 -1.59 17.17
CA GLU A 62 -22.21 -0.74 16.27
C GLU A 62 -21.90 -1.06 14.81
N LEU A 63 -20.62 -1.13 14.43
CA LEU A 63 -20.24 -1.46 13.07
C LEU A 63 -20.66 -2.90 12.70
N ASP A 64 -20.48 -3.86 13.61
CA ASP A 64 -20.87 -5.25 13.38
C ASP A 64 -22.38 -5.37 13.10
N GLN A 65 -23.20 -4.60 13.81
CA GLN A 65 -24.64 -4.54 13.57
C GLN A 65 -24.95 -3.92 12.21
N LEU A 66 -24.30 -2.79 11.86
CA LEU A 66 -24.49 -2.13 10.57
C LEU A 66 -24.10 -3.03 9.39
N LEU A 67 -23.01 -3.81 9.53
CA LEU A 67 -22.55 -4.79 8.54
C LEU A 67 -23.57 -5.93 8.37
N LYS A 68 -24.12 -6.46 9.47
CA LYS A 68 -25.18 -7.49 9.43
C LYS A 68 -26.48 -6.98 8.80
N GLU A 69 -26.84 -5.73 9.07
CA GLU A 69 -28.00 -5.06 8.45
C GLU A 69 -27.77 -4.71 6.98
N ASN A 70 -26.53 -4.80 6.49
CA ASN A 70 -26.11 -4.40 5.15
C ASN A 70 -26.56 -2.97 4.79
N ASN A 71 -26.46 -2.04 5.74
CA ASN A 71 -26.90 -0.66 5.55
C ASN A 71 -25.75 0.23 5.06
N GLU A 72 -25.49 0.21 3.76
CA GLU A 72 -24.36 0.92 3.14
C GLU A 72 -24.27 2.41 3.51
N VAL A 73 -25.41 3.12 3.58
CA VAL A 73 -25.45 4.55 3.92
C VAL A 73 -24.93 4.78 5.34
N LYS A 74 -25.42 4.01 6.32
CA LYS A 74 -24.98 4.14 7.71
C LYS A 74 -23.55 3.66 7.90
N ILE A 75 -23.13 2.59 7.21
CA ILE A 75 -21.74 2.13 7.20
C ILE A 75 -20.81 3.25 6.71
N ASN A 76 -21.12 3.87 5.57
CA ASN A 76 -20.33 4.98 5.03
C ASN A 76 -20.29 6.19 5.98
N GLN A 77 -21.41 6.52 6.63
CA GLN A 77 -21.44 7.58 7.65
C GLN A 77 -20.53 7.25 8.84
N TYR A 78 -20.58 6.01 9.34
CA TYR A 78 -19.74 5.52 10.42
C TYR A 78 -18.25 5.60 10.06
N ILE A 79 -17.86 5.08 8.89
CA ILE A 79 -16.48 5.12 8.39
C ILE A 79 -15.99 6.57 8.28
N ASN A 80 -16.81 7.47 7.75
CA ASN A 80 -16.46 8.88 7.65
C ASN A 80 -16.24 9.55 9.01
N VAL A 81 -17.00 9.16 10.03
CA VAL A 81 -16.78 9.62 11.42
C VAL A 81 -15.43 9.13 11.93
N GLU A 82 -15.12 7.84 11.77
CA GLU A 82 -13.85 7.27 12.24
C GLU A 82 -12.64 7.83 11.47
N LYS A 83 -12.74 8.01 10.15
CA LYS A 83 -11.74 8.70 9.34
C LYS A 83 -11.46 10.11 9.86
N ARG A 84 -12.51 10.90 10.16
CA ARG A 84 -12.34 12.25 10.73
C ARG A 84 -11.64 12.20 12.09
N LYS A 85 -11.94 11.22 12.95
CA LYS A 85 -11.25 11.06 14.24
C LYS A 85 -9.77 10.71 14.06
N TYR A 86 -9.46 9.83 13.11
CA TYR A 86 -8.08 9.47 12.77
C TYR A 86 -7.29 10.70 12.29
N LEU A 87 -7.81 11.42 11.29
CA LEU A 87 -7.19 12.63 10.75
C LEU A 87 -7.04 13.74 11.80
N ALA A 88 -8.05 13.94 12.66
CA ALA A 88 -7.96 14.90 13.76
C ALA A 88 -6.85 14.54 14.75
N THR A 89 -6.64 13.23 15.01
CA THR A 89 -5.53 12.75 15.85
C THR A 89 -4.19 13.05 15.19
N LEU A 90 -4.01 12.73 13.92
CA LEU A 90 -2.77 13.02 13.21
C LEU A 90 -2.45 14.52 13.22
N ASN A 91 -3.42 15.36 12.84
CA ASN A 91 -3.26 16.82 12.80
C ASN A 91 -2.90 17.40 14.18
N LYS A 92 -3.51 16.91 15.25
CA LYS A 92 -3.16 17.31 16.62
C LYS A 92 -1.68 17.07 16.92
N TYR A 93 -1.16 15.90 16.56
CA TYR A 93 0.23 15.52 16.86
C TYR A 93 1.23 16.14 15.89
N ILE A 94 0.85 16.43 14.65
CA ILE A 94 1.63 17.27 13.73
C ILE A 94 1.85 18.66 14.34
N LEU A 95 0.79 19.29 14.89
CA LEU A 95 0.91 20.60 15.56
C LEU A 95 1.76 20.56 16.83
N GLN A 96 1.89 19.38 17.45
CA GLN A 96 2.79 19.15 18.59
C GLN A 96 4.24 18.85 18.16
N GLY A 97 4.51 18.80 16.85
CA GLY A 97 5.82 18.57 16.29
C GLY A 97 6.22 17.09 16.24
N ASP A 98 5.27 16.15 16.29
CA ASP A 98 5.55 14.72 16.13
C ASP A 98 5.68 14.37 14.62
N PRO A 99 6.90 14.12 14.11
CA PRO A 99 7.09 13.87 12.68
C PRO A 99 6.56 12.49 12.25
N SER A 100 6.31 11.57 13.19
CA SER A 100 5.68 10.29 12.89
C SER A 100 4.21 10.46 12.49
N ALA A 101 3.54 11.50 13.00
CA ALA A 101 2.19 11.86 12.60
C ALA A 101 2.14 12.35 11.14
N SER A 102 3.14 13.13 10.70
CA SER A 102 3.28 13.56 9.30
C SER A 102 3.48 12.37 8.37
N MET A 103 4.33 11.41 8.74
CA MET A 103 4.50 10.18 7.94
C MET A 103 3.22 9.35 7.87
N ALA A 104 2.52 9.16 9.00
CA ALA A 104 1.25 8.43 9.03
C ALA A 104 0.17 9.11 8.18
N LEU A 105 0.17 10.44 8.10
CA LEU A 105 -0.74 11.20 7.23
C LEU A 105 -0.39 11.00 5.76
N LEU A 106 0.90 11.10 5.38
CA LEU A 106 1.32 10.86 4.00
C LEU A 106 1.02 9.42 3.56
N GLU A 107 1.31 8.44 4.41
CA GLU A 107 0.99 7.03 4.17
C GLU A 107 -0.52 6.82 3.94
N PHE A 108 -1.36 7.40 4.80
CA PHE A 108 -2.82 7.37 4.64
C PHE A 108 -3.24 7.95 3.29
N VAL A 109 -2.73 9.13 2.95
CA VAL A 109 -3.08 9.82 1.71
C VAL A 109 -2.67 9.05 0.47
N LEU A 110 -1.48 8.44 0.48
CA LEU A 110 -0.97 7.63 -0.62
C LEU A 110 -1.80 6.35 -0.78
N PHE A 111 -2.08 5.65 0.32
CA PHE A 111 -2.82 4.39 0.30
C PHE A 111 -4.27 4.57 -0.17
N PHE A 112 -4.99 5.55 0.41
CA PHE A 112 -6.39 5.83 0.06
C PHE A 112 -6.56 6.75 -1.15
N LYS A 113 -5.47 7.18 -1.78
CA LYS A 113 -5.47 8.12 -2.92
C LYS A 113 -6.26 9.40 -2.65
N GLU A 114 -6.05 9.98 -1.48
CA GLU A 114 -6.74 11.21 -1.04
C GLU A 114 -6.11 12.43 -1.73
N THR A 115 -6.43 12.63 -3.00
CA THR A 115 -5.77 13.64 -3.86
C THR A 115 -5.86 15.07 -3.33
N GLU A 116 -7.00 15.46 -2.76
CA GLU A 116 -7.19 16.76 -2.13
C GLU A 116 -6.21 16.94 -0.95
N LEU A 117 -6.20 16.00 -0.01
CA LEU A 117 -5.26 16.00 1.12
C LEU A 117 -3.80 15.95 0.65
N LYS A 118 -3.48 15.19 -0.42
CA LYS A 118 -2.12 15.09 -0.98
C LYS A 118 -1.57 16.46 -1.37
N SER A 119 -2.42 17.36 -1.86
CA SER A 119 -2.02 18.70 -2.28
C SER A 119 -1.78 19.68 -1.12
N GLU A 120 -2.25 19.34 0.09
CA GLU A 120 -2.21 20.21 1.27
C GLU A 120 -1.20 19.76 2.33
N ILE A 121 -0.65 18.54 2.22
CA ILE A 121 0.31 18.01 3.20
C ILE A 121 1.60 18.83 3.20
N ASP A 122 2.01 19.26 4.39
CA ASP A 122 3.38 19.70 4.66
C ASP A 122 4.31 18.48 4.74
N ILE A 123 5.12 18.28 3.69
CA ILE A 123 6.11 17.20 3.61
C ILE A 123 7.45 17.54 4.28
N SER A 124 7.66 18.78 4.73
CA SER A 124 8.95 19.23 5.30
C SER A 124 9.43 18.37 6.48
N PRO A 125 8.56 17.91 7.41
CA PRO A 125 8.98 16.99 8.48
C PRO A 125 9.50 15.65 7.94
N ILE A 126 8.96 15.18 6.82
CA ILE A 126 9.30 13.91 6.19
C ILE A 126 10.61 14.05 5.40
N GLU A 127 10.81 15.17 4.71
CA GLU A 127 12.09 15.52 4.08
C GLU A 127 13.22 15.58 5.11
N LYS A 128 12.98 16.23 6.25
CA LYS A 128 13.94 16.27 7.36
C LYS A 128 14.30 14.87 7.86
N LEU A 129 13.31 13.99 8.03
CA LEU A 129 13.57 12.60 8.42
C LEU A 129 14.35 11.84 7.35
N SER A 130 13.99 12.00 6.07
CA SER A 130 14.73 11.43 4.94
C SER A 130 16.20 11.85 4.95
N ASP A 131 16.50 13.11 5.29
CA ASP A 131 17.87 13.62 5.45
C ASP A 131 18.58 13.06 6.68
N GLN A 132 17.83 12.66 7.72
CA GLN A 132 18.33 11.99 8.92
C GLN A 132 18.45 10.46 8.76
N ASN A 133 18.66 9.98 7.52
CA ASN A 133 18.85 8.57 7.21
C ASN A 133 17.63 7.68 7.50
N ASN A 134 16.41 8.24 7.50
CA ASN A 134 15.19 7.46 7.63
C ASN A 134 14.76 6.89 6.26
N ALA A 135 15.01 5.60 6.06
CA ALA A 135 14.70 4.89 4.82
C ALA A 135 13.21 4.93 4.46
N TYR A 136 12.33 4.80 5.46
CA TYR A 136 10.88 4.83 5.27
C TYR A 136 10.39 6.21 4.82
N ALA A 137 10.90 7.28 5.42
CA ALA A 137 10.58 8.64 5.01
C ALA A 137 11.01 8.90 3.55
N SER A 138 12.21 8.45 3.16
CA SER A 138 12.67 8.52 1.77
C SER A 138 11.77 7.72 0.82
N TYR A 139 11.32 6.53 1.23
CA TYR A 139 10.41 5.72 0.43
C TYR A 139 9.05 6.41 0.25
N LEU A 140 8.45 6.95 1.31
CA LEU A 140 7.20 7.71 1.23
C LEU A 140 7.32 8.94 0.32
N LEU A 141 8.46 9.65 0.35
CA LEU A 141 8.72 10.77 -0.55
C LEU A 141 8.82 10.31 -2.01
N ALA A 142 9.45 9.17 -2.28
CA ALA A 142 9.45 8.60 -3.63
C ALA A 142 8.01 8.40 -4.12
N GLN A 143 7.16 7.73 -3.34
CA GLN A 143 5.76 7.49 -3.68
C GLN A 143 4.96 8.80 -3.85
N HIS A 144 5.24 9.81 -3.02
CA HIS A 144 4.63 11.14 -3.18
C HIS A 144 4.92 11.74 -4.55
N PHE A 145 6.16 11.59 -5.05
CA PHE A 145 6.63 12.09 -6.33
C PHE A 145 6.52 11.09 -7.49
N GLU A 146 5.63 10.09 -7.44
CA GLU A 146 5.48 9.05 -8.47
C GLU A 146 5.34 9.58 -9.92
N TYR A 147 4.79 10.80 -10.08
CA TYR A 147 4.61 11.45 -11.39
C TYR A 147 5.78 12.37 -11.82
N ASP A 148 6.80 12.52 -10.99
CA ASP A 148 8.07 13.19 -11.30
C ASP A 148 9.19 12.14 -11.29
N PRO A 149 9.53 11.54 -12.46
CA PRO A 149 10.50 10.43 -12.52
C PRO A 149 11.87 10.78 -11.95
N THR A 150 12.26 12.05 -11.98
CA THR A 150 13.54 12.51 -11.43
C THR A 150 13.51 12.50 -9.91
N LYS A 151 12.46 13.05 -9.29
CA LYS A 151 12.32 13.01 -7.83
C LYS A 151 12.00 11.62 -7.31
N TYR A 152 11.12 10.88 -7.98
CA TYR A 152 10.79 9.49 -7.67
C TYR A 152 12.06 8.65 -7.54
N LEU A 153 12.88 8.60 -8.60
CA LEU A 153 14.11 7.80 -8.57
C LEU A 153 15.13 8.30 -7.56
N LYS A 154 15.28 9.62 -7.40
CA LYS A 154 16.19 10.21 -6.41
C LYS A 154 15.85 9.71 -5.00
N PHE A 155 14.58 9.79 -4.60
CA PHE A 155 14.16 9.37 -3.26
C PHE A 155 14.10 7.86 -3.12
N LEU A 156 13.76 7.12 -4.17
CA LEU A 156 13.74 5.66 -4.15
C LEU A 156 15.15 5.08 -4.00
N GLU A 157 16.12 5.57 -4.79
CA GLU A 157 17.53 5.20 -4.64
C GLU A 157 18.03 5.59 -3.24
N LYS A 158 17.69 6.79 -2.75
CA LYS A 158 18.04 7.21 -1.38
C LYS A 158 17.47 6.24 -0.34
N ALA A 159 16.22 5.82 -0.44
CA ALA A 159 15.62 4.85 0.47
C ALA A 159 16.34 3.49 0.42
N GLY A 160 16.71 3.04 -0.78
CA GLY A 160 17.46 1.80 -0.96
C GLY A 160 18.88 1.87 -0.39
N GLU A 161 19.57 3.01 -0.54
CA GLU A 161 20.86 3.27 0.09
C GLU A 161 20.76 3.32 1.62
N GLN A 162 19.65 3.83 2.15
CA GLN A 162 19.36 3.87 3.58
C GLN A 162 18.95 2.51 4.16
N GLY A 163 18.93 1.46 3.34
CA GLY A 163 18.68 0.10 3.75
C GLY A 163 17.22 -0.34 3.72
N SER A 164 16.32 0.38 3.03
CA SER A 164 14.95 -0.11 2.82
C SER A 164 14.98 -1.30 1.84
N PRO A 165 14.64 -2.53 2.28
CA PRO A 165 14.66 -3.69 1.38
C PRO A 165 13.56 -3.61 0.33
N ILE A 166 12.43 -2.99 0.67
CA ILE A 166 11.32 -2.71 -0.27
C ILE A 166 11.81 -1.76 -1.38
N ALA A 167 12.52 -0.68 -1.04
CA ALA A 167 13.06 0.23 -2.04
C ALA A 167 14.09 -0.47 -2.94
N GLN A 168 15.01 -1.26 -2.37
CA GLN A 168 15.99 -2.03 -3.13
C GLN A 168 15.31 -2.99 -4.11
N ARG A 169 14.32 -3.77 -3.65
CA ARG A 169 13.53 -4.66 -4.49
C ARG A 169 12.77 -3.91 -5.58
N THR A 170 12.17 -2.77 -5.24
CA THR A 170 11.45 -1.92 -6.20
C THR A 170 12.41 -1.42 -7.30
N LEU A 171 13.62 -0.99 -6.93
CA LEU A 171 14.62 -0.51 -7.88
C LEU A 171 15.07 -1.58 -8.88
N VAL A 172 15.02 -2.86 -8.51
CA VAL A 172 15.25 -3.96 -9.47
C VAL A 172 14.23 -3.91 -10.60
N ASP A 173 12.95 -3.81 -10.27
CA ASP A 173 11.87 -3.76 -11.27
C ASP A 173 11.88 -2.46 -12.08
N GLU A 174 12.13 -1.32 -11.41
CA GLU A 174 12.25 -0.02 -12.05
C GLU A 174 13.33 -0.04 -13.14
N TYR A 175 14.53 -0.48 -12.79
CA TYR A 175 15.65 -0.50 -13.74
C TYR A 175 15.58 -1.64 -14.76
N ASN A 176 14.86 -2.73 -14.48
CA ASN A 176 14.67 -3.81 -15.43
C ASN A 176 13.59 -3.52 -16.46
N PHE A 177 12.40 -3.06 -16.04
CA PHE A 177 11.26 -3.00 -16.96
C PHE A 177 10.21 -1.92 -16.69
N ARG A 178 10.08 -1.34 -15.48
CA ARG A 178 9.00 -0.36 -15.21
C ARG A 178 9.32 1.06 -15.68
N LEU A 179 10.58 1.48 -15.58
CA LEU A 179 10.98 2.81 -16.06
C LEU A 179 10.85 2.91 -17.59
N PRO A 180 10.70 4.13 -18.14
CA PRO A 180 10.90 4.36 -19.56
C PRO A 180 12.23 3.78 -20.03
N LYS A 181 12.26 3.10 -21.19
CA LYS A 181 13.45 2.38 -21.72
C LYS A 181 14.77 3.15 -21.64
N LYS A 182 14.74 4.48 -21.80
CA LYS A 182 15.91 5.36 -21.72
C LYS A 182 16.53 5.48 -20.31
N LEU A 183 15.77 5.17 -19.26
CA LEU A 183 16.19 5.21 -17.86
C LEU A 183 16.46 3.80 -17.28
N GLN A 184 16.06 2.73 -17.98
CA GLN A 184 16.35 1.35 -17.61
C GLN A 184 17.86 1.07 -17.66
N SER A 185 18.33 0.16 -16.79
CA SER A 185 19.74 -0.22 -16.72
C SER A 185 19.90 -1.58 -16.05
N ILE A 186 20.25 -2.60 -16.83
CA ILE A 186 20.55 -3.95 -16.32
C ILE A 186 21.61 -3.90 -15.22
N LYS A 187 22.64 -3.06 -15.39
CA LYS A 187 23.71 -2.89 -14.39
C LYS A 187 23.17 -2.37 -13.06
N LYS A 188 22.27 -1.37 -13.08
CA LYS A 188 21.65 -0.85 -11.85
C LYS A 188 20.68 -1.87 -11.25
N ALA A 189 19.90 -2.56 -12.08
CA ALA A 189 19.00 -3.59 -11.59
C ALA A 189 19.75 -4.71 -10.87
N GLU A 190 20.87 -5.19 -11.42
CA GLU A 190 21.72 -6.19 -10.78
C GLU A 190 22.33 -5.67 -9.47
N TYR A 191 22.82 -4.43 -9.45
CA TYR A 191 23.30 -3.79 -8.22
C TYR A 191 22.24 -3.80 -7.10
N TRP A 192 21.01 -3.39 -7.43
CA TRP A 192 19.92 -3.36 -6.46
C TRP A 192 19.44 -4.75 -6.06
N LYS A 193 19.51 -5.74 -6.97
CA LYS A 193 19.23 -7.15 -6.65
C LYS A 193 20.20 -7.67 -5.59
N GLN A 194 21.50 -7.44 -5.78
CA GLN A 194 22.52 -7.85 -4.81
C GLN A 194 22.31 -7.18 -3.45
N LYS A 195 21.91 -5.91 -3.42
CA LYS A 195 21.56 -5.21 -2.18
C LYS A 195 20.32 -5.75 -1.50
N ALA A 196 19.26 -6.03 -2.27
CA ALA A 196 18.02 -6.60 -1.75
C ALA A 196 18.31 -7.97 -1.11
N ILE A 197 19.01 -8.87 -1.82
CA ILE A 197 19.43 -10.18 -1.30
C ILE A 197 20.28 -10.03 -0.04
N ALA A 198 21.22 -9.07 0.00
CA ALA A 198 22.03 -8.84 1.18
C ALA A 198 21.21 -8.34 2.40
N SER A 199 20.08 -7.68 2.16
CA SER A 199 19.23 -7.08 3.20
C SER A 199 18.14 -8.03 3.71
N MET A 200 17.57 -8.88 2.85
CA MET A 200 16.46 -9.78 3.21
C MET A 200 16.81 -11.27 3.16
N GLY A 201 17.91 -11.65 2.52
CA GLY A 201 18.27 -13.04 2.23
C GLY A 201 17.80 -13.49 0.84
N SER A 202 18.45 -14.53 0.29
CA SER A 202 18.13 -15.03 -1.06
C SER A 202 16.75 -15.66 -1.13
N ASP A 203 16.38 -16.48 -0.14
CA ASP A 203 15.11 -17.20 -0.14
C ASP A 203 13.94 -16.22 -0.03
N GLU A 204 14.02 -15.27 0.91
CA GLU A 204 13.05 -14.19 1.08
C GLU A 204 12.94 -13.32 -0.19
N TYR A 205 14.06 -13.00 -0.83
CA TYR A 205 14.06 -12.24 -2.09
C TYR A 205 13.30 -12.99 -3.19
N GLU A 206 13.56 -14.28 -3.37
CA GLU A 206 12.88 -15.10 -4.37
C GLU A 206 11.39 -15.27 -4.03
N GLU A 207 11.03 -15.43 -2.76
CA GLU A 207 9.63 -15.46 -2.32
C GLU A 207 8.90 -14.16 -2.68
N GLU A 208 9.50 -13.00 -2.42
CA GLU A 208 8.92 -11.69 -2.76
C GLU A 208 8.82 -11.47 -4.29
N VAL A 209 9.77 -11.98 -5.07
CA VAL A 209 9.65 -12.01 -6.54
C VAL A 209 8.46 -12.90 -6.95
N CYS A 210 8.34 -14.08 -6.35
CA CYS A 210 7.31 -15.06 -6.65
C CYS A 210 5.90 -14.60 -6.31
N LYS A 211 5.69 -13.93 -5.17
CA LYS A 211 4.39 -13.34 -4.77
C LYS A 211 3.86 -12.35 -5.81
N LEU A 212 4.74 -11.51 -6.35
CA LEU A 212 4.35 -10.50 -7.35
C LEU A 212 4.12 -11.11 -8.75
N ALA A 213 4.80 -12.21 -9.05
CA ALA A 213 4.68 -12.91 -10.33
C ALA A 213 3.64 -14.06 -10.32
N ASN A 214 2.97 -14.32 -9.18
CA ASN A 214 2.09 -15.47 -8.95
C ASN A 214 2.77 -16.81 -9.32
N CYS A 215 4.05 -17.01 -8.97
CA CYS A 215 4.79 -18.22 -9.36
C CYS A 215 4.19 -19.52 -8.81
N ASP A 216 3.42 -19.47 -7.72
CA ASP A 216 2.79 -20.64 -7.09
C ASP A 216 1.45 -21.06 -7.72
N THR A 217 0.92 -20.32 -8.71
CA THR A 217 -0.17 -20.85 -9.52
C THR A 217 0.42 -21.72 -10.63
N GLY A 218 0.68 -22.99 -10.30
CA GLY A 218 0.83 -24.03 -11.32
C GLY A 218 -0.35 -23.95 -12.31
N GLU A 219 -0.02 -23.91 -13.59
CA GLU A 219 -0.93 -23.85 -14.73
C GLU A 219 -1.82 -22.59 -14.78
N PHE A 220 -1.28 -21.53 -15.39
CA PHE A 220 -2.14 -20.63 -16.15
C PHE A 220 -2.73 -21.43 -17.33
N GLU A 221 -3.95 -21.92 -17.21
CA GLU A 221 -4.77 -22.10 -18.40
C GLU A 221 -4.96 -20.71 -19.00
N LEU A 222 -4.26 -20.45 -20.12
CA LEU A 222 -4.57 -19.31 -20.96
C LEU A 222 -6.06 -19.42 -21.29
N VAL A 223 -6.85 -18.46 -20.80
CA VAL A 223 -8.27 -18.39 -21.14
C VAL A 223 -8.36 -18.17 -22.65
N ASP A 224 -8.72 -19.22 -23.38
CA ASP A 224 -8.91 -19.16 -24.81
C ASP A 224 -10.25 -18.50 -25.12
N PHE A 225 -10.21 -17.18 -25.27
CA PHE A 225 -11.36 -16.36 -25.62
C PHE A 225 -11.86 -16.59 -27.07
N SER A 226 -11.20 -17.44 -27.87
CA SER A 226 -11.65 -17.71 -29.25
C SER A 226 -13.07 -18.27 -29.31
N LYS A 227 -13.44 -19.11 -28.34
CA LYS A 227 -14.79 -19.70 -28.25
C LYS A 227 -15.88 -18.69 -27.89
N ASP A 228 -15.54 -17.69 -27.07
CA ASP A 228 -16.48 -16.63 -26.72
C ASP A 228 -16.66 -15.65 -27.89
N ILE A 229 -15.60 -15.40 -28.65
CA ILE A 229 -15.65 -14.59 -29.88
C ILE A 229 -16.52 -15.26 -30.95
N GLU A 230 -16.37 -16.57 -31.19
CA GLU A 230 -17.23 -17.31 -32.14
C GLU A 230 -18.70 -17.28 -31.74
N LYS A 231 -18.99 -17.37 -30.44
CA LYS A 231 -20.36 -17.33 -29.93
C LYS A 231 -21.01 -15.95 -30.12
N ILE A 232 -20.25 -14.87 -29.90
CA ILE A 232 -20.71 -13.50 -30.17
C ILE A 232 -20.98 -13.29 -31.66
N LEU A 233 -20.08 -13.76 -32.53
CA LEU A 233 -20.24 -13.62 -33.98
C LEU A 233 -21.44 -14.41 -34.52
N ASN A 234 -21.73 -15.59 -33.96
CA ASN A 234 -22.85 -16.43 -34.37
C ASN A 234 -24.22 -15.99 -33.80
N GLN A 235 -24.25 -15.11 -32.79
CA GLN A 235 -25.49 -14.49 -32.28
C GLN A 235 -25.86 -13.19 -33.02
N SER A 236 -24.94 -12.67 -33.86
CA SER A 236 -25.15 -11.48 -34.68
C SER A 236 -25.61 -11.76 -36.13
N LYS A 237 -26.02 -13.00 -36.40
CA LYS A 237 -26.69 -13.43 -37.64
C LYS A 237 -28.12 -13.84 -37.33
#